data_AF-A0A7S4UFW3-F1
#
_entry.id   AF-A0A7S4UFW3-F1
#
_cell.length_a   1.000
_cell.length_b   1.000
_cell.length_c   1.000
_cell.angle_alpha   90.00
_cell.angle_beta   90.00
_cell.angle_gamma   90.00
#
_symmetry.space_group_name_H-M   'P 1'
#
loop_
_entity.id
_entity.type
_entity.pdbx_description
1 polymer ?
#
loop_
_entity_poly.entity_id
_entity_poly.type
_entity_poly.pdbx_seq_one_letter_code
_entity_poly.pdbx_strand_id
1 'polypeptide(L)'
;WLFLLLTALLWGGTNPFLKRGVEGLSHVDQRFSSSVLQMAYELFWLLTRWHYTVPFAINQAGSVLFFYCLASLEVSVASPVVNGLTFLVTAIVSGLIGEKPLTKRSLQGTALVAVGCFLMTQ
;
A
#
# COMPACT_ATOMS: atom_id res chain seq x y z
N TRP A 1 -16.03 7.12 8.96
CA TRP A 1 -15.87 7.73 7.62
C TRP A 1 -14.61 8.59 7.48
N LEU A 2 -14.39 9.65 8.29
CA LEU A 2 -13.16 10.47 8.18
C LEU A 2 -11.87 9.65 8.33
N PHE A 3 -11.77 8.82 9.37
CA PHE A 3 -10.61 7.94 9.58
C PHE A 3 -10.39 6.95 8.43
N LEU A 4 -11.46 6.54 7.75
CA LEU A 4 -11.40 5.66 6.58
C LEU A 4 -10.78 6.39 5.38
N LEU A 5 -11.18 7.65 5.14
CA LEU A 5 -10.59 8.48 4.09
C LEU A 5 -9.11 8.75 4.38
N LEU A 6 -8.76 9.10 5.63
CA LEU A 6 -7.38 9.31 6.04
C LEU A 6 -6.53 8.04 5.89
N THR A 7 -7.07 6.89 6.27
CA THR A 7 -6.42 5.58 6.05
C THR A 7 -6.11 5.38 4.57
N ALA A 8 -7.10 5.58 3.69
CA ALA A 8 -6.92 5.41 2.25
C ALA A 8 -5.89 6.39 1.67
N LEU A 9 -5.84 7.62 2.16
CA LEU A 9 -4.85 8.61 1.78
C LEU A 9 -3.43 8.22 2.24
N LEU A 10 -3.28 7.74 3.47
CA LEU A 10 -1.98 7.32 4.02
C LEU A 10 -1.46 6.09 3.29
N TRP A 11 -2.28 5.05 3.12
CA TRP A 11 -1.89 3.85 2.38
C TRP A 11 -1.63 4.17 0.91
N GLY A 12 -2.60 4.80 0.24
CA GLY A 12 -2.47 5.06 -1.19
C GLY A 12 -1.37 6.05 -1.51
N GLY A 13 -1.14 7.03 -0.63
CA GLY A 13 -0.07 8.02 -0.76
C GLY A 13 1.32 7.43 -0.60
N THR A 14 1.49 6.41 0.25
CA THR A 14 2.80 5.83 0.57
C THR A 14 3.15 4.64 -0.32
N ASN A 15 2.17 3.90 -0.83
CA ASN A 15 2.37 2.69 -1.64
C ASN A 15 3.35 2.88 -2.82
N PRO A 16 3.26 3.96 -3.63
CA PRO A 16 4.21 4.17 -4.73
C PRO A 16 5.65 4.42 -4.24
N PHE A 17 5.82 5.13 -3.12
CA PHE A 17 7.14 5.36 -2.52
C PHE A 17 7.72 4.09 -1.91
N LEU A 18 6.90 3.25 -1.28
CA LEU A 18 7.33 1.94 -0.79
C LEU A 18 7.83 1.06 -1.93
N LYS A 19 7.09 1.03 -3.06
CA LYS A 19 7.49 0.31 -4.27
C LYS A 19 8.83 0.80 -4.82
N ARG A 20 9.08 2.10 -4.83
CA ARG A 20 10.39 2.66 -5.20
C ARG A 20 11.47 2.38 -4.16
N GLY A 21 11.12 2.40 -2.88
CA GLY A 21 12.04 2.18 -1.76
C GLY A 21 12.68 0.80 -1.76
N VAL A 22 12.00 -0.21 -2.33
CA VAL A 22 12.53 -1.57 -2.51
C VAL A 22 13.30 -1.76 -3.82
N GLU A 23 13.39 -0.76 -4.70
CA GLU A 23 14.21 -0.86 -5.91
C GLU A 23 15.68 -1.07 -5.52
N GLY A 24 16.27 -2.13 -6.08
CA GLY A 24 17.63 -2.57 -5.75
C GLY A 24 17.71 -3.60 -4.62
N LEU A 25 16.60 -3.95 -3.94
CA LEU A 25 16.59 -5.02 -2.93
C LEU A 25 17.01 -6.37 -3.54
N SER A 26 16.59 -6.66 -4.77
CA SER A 26 16.98 -7.87 -5.51
C SER A 26 18.46 -7.94 -5.88
N HIS A 27 19.17 -6.81 -5.78
CA HIS A 27 20.62 -6.72 -6.03
C HIS A 27 21.41 -6.73 -4.71
N VAL A 28 20.72 -6.85 -3.57
CA VAL A 28 21.38 -7.08 -2.29
C VAL A 28 22.07 -8.44 -2.39
N ASP A 29 23.39 -8.43 -2.25
CA ASP A 29 24.23 -9.62 -2.34
C ASP A 29 23.59 -10.79 -1.58
N GLN A 30 23.50 -11.94 -2.22
CA GLN A 30 23.12 -13.19 -1.56
C GLN A 30 24.32 -13.69 -0.75
N ARG A 31 24.55 -13.03 0.39
CA ARG A 31 25.73 -13.27 1.23
C ARG A 31 25.60 -14.52 2.07
N PHE A 32 24.38 -14.95 2.34
CA PHE A 32 24.10 -16.02 3.28
C PHE A 32 23.48 -17.23 2.59
N SER A 33 24.02 -18.41 2.90
CA SER A 33 23.43 -19.70 2.51
C SER A 33 22.09 -19.97 3.23
N SER A 34 21.91 -19.37 4.42
CA SER A 34 20.65 -19.43 5.17
C SER A 34 19.67 -18.37 4.71
N SER A 35 18.49 -18.79 4.25
CA SER A 35 17.41 -17.90 3.83
C SER A 35 16.95 -16.96 4.95
N VAL A 36 17.04 -17.38 6.22
CA VAL A 36 16.66 -16.55 7.37
C VAL A 36 17.65 -15.40 7.57
N LEU A 37 18.95 -15.67 7.44
CA LEU A 37 19.98 -14.65 7.56
C LEU A 37 19.94 -13.67 6.39
N GLN A 38 19.67 -14.17 5.18
CA GLN A 38 19.47 -13.33 4.00
C GLN A 38 18.26 -12.39 4.18
N MET A 39 17.13 -12.91 4.64
CA MET A 39 15.94 -12.11 4.93
C MET A 39 16.20 -11.05 6.01
N ALA A 40 16.89 -11.41 7.10
CA ALA A 40 17.25 -10.47 8.15
C ALA A 40 18.15 -9.34 7.62
N TYR A 41 19.08 -9.65 6.72
CA TYR A 41 19.96 -8.67 6.09
C TYR A 41 19.20 -7.75 5.13
N GLU A 42 18.31 -8.30 4.30
CA GLU A 42 17.43 -7.53 3.41
C GLU A 42 16.51 -6.59 4.20
N LEU A 43 15.93 -7.07 5.30
CA LEU A 43 15.13 -6.25 6.21
C LEU A 43 15.96 -5.11 6.83
N PHE A 44 17.16 -5.42 7.33
CA PHE A 44 18.05 -4.41 7.88
C PHE A 44 18.43 -3.35 6.83
N TRP A 45 18.70 -3.77 5.60
CA TRP A 45 18.99 -2.89 4.48
C TRP A 45 17.81 -1.96 4.16
N LEU A 46 16.58 -2.49 4.15
CA LEU A 46 15.36 -1.70 3.93
C LEU A 46 15.15 -0.67 5.05
N LEU A 47 15.29 -1.10 6.31
CA LEU A 47 15.07 -0.23 7.47
C LEU A 47 16.11 0.89 7.58
N THR A 48 17.30 0.70 7.00
CA THR A 48 18.33 1.74 6.93
C THR A 48 18.04 2.80 5.85
N ARG A 49 17.16 2.50 4.87
CA ARG A 49 16.81 3.43 3.80
C ARG A 49 15.65 4.33 4.20
N TRP A 50 15.93 5.62 4.41
CA TRP A 50 14.90 6.60 4.75
C TRP A 50 13.77 6.69 3.71
N HIS A 51 14.09 6.53 2.42
CA HIS A 51 13.12 6.49 1.32
C HIS A 51 12.11 5.33 1.42
N TYR A 52 12.41 4.28 2.20
CA TYR A 52 11.48 3.19 2.52
C TYR A 52 10.90 3.36 3.93
N THR A 53 11.73 3.61 4.93
CA THR A 53 11.33 3.67 6.34
C THR A 53 10.33 4.79 6.63
N VAL A 54 10.48 5.97 6.02
CA VAL A 54 9.55 7.09 6.22
C VAL A 54 8.17 6.77 5.63
N PRO A 55 8.04 6.37 4.34
CA PRO A 55 6.76 5.91 3.81
C PRO A 55 6.17 4.73 4.59
N PHE A 56 7.01 3.80 5.07
CA PHE A 56 6.55 2.64 5.85
C PHE A 56 5.94 3.06 7.19
N ALA A 57 6.59 3.97 7.93
CA ALA A 57 6.04 4.48 9.18
C ALA A 57 4.70 5.20 8.98
N ILE A 58 4.59 6.01 7.94
CA ILE A 58 3.34 6.69 7.56
C ILE A 58 2.26 5.67 7.17
N ASN A 59 2.63 4.62 6.43
CA ASN A 59 1.71 3.55 6.05
C ASN A 59 1.16 2.81 7.28
N GLN A 60 2.01 2.52 8.27
CA GLN A 60 1.59 1.88 9.53
C GLN A 60 0.67 2.78 10.37
N ALA A 61 0.84 4.10 10.32
CA ALA A 61 -0.12 5.02 10.94
C ALA A 61 -1.53 4.89 10.32
N GLY A 62 -1.61 4.60 9.02
CA GLY A 62 -2.87 4.26 8.35
C GLY A 62 -3.56 3.06 8.98
N SER A 63 -2.82 2.02 9.35
CA SER A 63 -3.37 0.82 10.02
C SER A 63 -4.00 1.14 11.38
N VAL A 64 -3.39 2.06 12.14
CA VAL A 64 -3.94 2.53 13.42
C VAL A 64 -5.28 3.25 13.20
N LEU A 65 -5.35 4.15 12.21
CA LEU A 65 -6.60 4.84 11.87
C LEU A 65 -7.67 3.87 11.35
N PHE A 66 -7.28 2.85 10.59
CA PHE A 66 -8.20 1.83 10.12
C PHE A 66 -8.80 1.04 11.27
N PHE A 67 -7.97 0.65 12.24
CA PHE A 67 -8.41 -0.05 13.44
C PHE A 67 -9.46 0.75 14.22
N TYR A 68 -9.25 2.06 14.39
CA TYR A 68 -10.27 2.93 14.98
C TYR A 68 -11.55 2.99 14.15
N CYS A 69 -11.44 2.94 12.81
CA CYS A 69 -12.62 2.95 11.96
C CYS A 69 -13.47 1.67 12.12
N LEU A 70 -12.83 0.52 12.32
CA LEU A 70 -13.49 -0.76 12.58
C LEU A 70 -14.27 -0.80 13.91
N ALA A 71 -14.02 0.13 14.83
CA ALA A 71 -14.83 0.26 16.04
C ALA A 71 -16.27 0.76 15.75
N SER A 72 -16.50 1.35 14.56
CA SER A 72 -17.75 2.03 14.20
C SER A 72 -18.34 1.58 12.86
N LEU A 73 -17.58 0.85 12.04
CA LEU A 73 -18.00 0.33 10.75
C LEU A 73 -17.78 -1.18 10.73
N GLU A 74 -18.71 -1.89 10.11
CA GLU A 74 -18.53 -3.31 9.86
C GLU A 74 -17.35 -3.54 8.91
N VAL A 75 -16.53 -4.55 9.20
CA VAL A 75 -15.35 -4.91 8.39
C VAL A 75 -15.74 -5.21 6.94
N SER A 76 -16.90 -5.84 6.73
CA SER A 76 -17.52 -6.15 5.43
C SER A 76 -17.72 -4.91 4.57
N VAL A 77 -18.00 -3.75 5.17
CA VAL A 77 -18.20 -2.47 4.47
C VAL A 77 -16.91 -1.66 4.43
N ALA A 78 -16.18 -1.60 5.54
CA ALA A 78 -14.99 -0.76 5.66
C ALA A 78 -13.85 -1.24 4.74
N SER A 79 -13.62 -2.56 4.67
CA SER A 79 -12.50 -3.13 3.91
C SER A 79 -12.62 -2.91 2.40
N PRO A 80 -13.76 -3.20 1.73
CA PRO A 80 -13.90 -2.92 0.30
C PRO A 80 -13.76 -1.44 -0.04
N VAL A 81 -14.37 -0.55 0.75
CA VAL A 81 -14.35 0.90 0.51
C VAL A 81 -12.93 1.47 0.68
N VAL A 82 -12.23 1.15 1.77
CA VAL A 82 -10.89 1.68 2.02
C VAL A 82 -9.89 1.20 0.97
N ASN A 83 -9.99 -0.06 0.53
CA ASN A 83 -9.11 -0.63 -0.48
C ASN A 83 -9.35 0.01 -1.85
N GLY A 84 -10.60 0.23 -2.23
CA GLY A 84 -10.94 0.96 -3.46
C GLY A 84 -10.39 2.38 -3.48
N LEU A 85 -10.56 3.13 -2.40
CA LEU A 85 -10.00 4.48 -2.27
C LEU A 85 -8.47 4.48 -2.25
N THR A 86 -7.86 3.54 -1.52
CA THR A 86 -6.40 3.34 -1.48
C THR A 86 -5.85 3.13 -2.89
N PHE A 87 -6.51 2.32 -3.69
CA PHE A 87 -6.12 2.09 -5.08
C PHE A 87 -6.19 3.39 -5.90
N LEU A 88 -7.30 4.13 -5.82
CA LEU A 88 -7.46 5.39 -6.56
C LEU A 88 -6.37 6.40 -6.19
N VAL A 89 -6.09 6.56 -4.89
CA VAL A 89 -5.02 7.44 -4.41
C VAL A 89 -3.66 6.94 -4.90
N THR A 90 -3.39 5.63 -4.82
CA THR A 90 -2.14 5.02 -5.33
C THR A 90 -1.96 5.35 -6.81
N ALA A 91 -3.00 5.19 -7.62
CA ALA A 91 -2.95 5.46 -9.06
C ALA A 91 -2.63 6.93 -9.35
N ILE A 92 -3.26 7.87 -8.63
CA ILE A 92 -3.00 9.31 -8.76
C ILE A 92 -1.54 9.61 -8.38
N VAL A 93 -1.09 9.14 -7.23
CA VAL A 93 0.25 9.42 -6.71
C VAL A 93 1.32 8.79 -7.59
N SER A 94 1.15 7.54 -8.02
CA SER A 94 2.04 6.90 -9.01
C SER A 94 2.17 7.72 -10.29
N GLY A 95 1.06 8.28 -10.80
CA GLY A 95 1.08 9.17 -11.96
C GLY A 95 1.85 10.47 -11.70
N LEU A 96 1.62 11.11 -10.55
CA LEU A 96 2.29 12.37 -10.16
C LEU A 96 3.80 12.21 -10.01
N ILE A 97 4.26 11.09 -9.48
CA ILE A 97 5.69 10.84 -9.29
C ILE A 97 6.37 10.29 -10.56
N GLY A 98 5.64 10.15 -11.67
CA GLY A 98 6.16 9.73 -12.97
C GLY A 98 6.34 8.22 -13.15
N GLU A 99 5.65 7.38 -12.37
CA GLU A 99 5.60 5.95 -12.69
C GLU A 99 4.83 5.71 -14.00
N LYS A 100 5.13 4.57 -14.65
CA LYS A 100 4.39 4.17 -15.85
C LYS A 100 2.89 4.13 -15.55
N PRO A 101 2.06 4.77 -16.38
CA PRO A 101 0.62 4.78 -16.16
C PRO A 101 0.08 3.34 -16.13
N LEU A 102 -0.97 3.13 -15.34
CA LEU A 102 -1.65 1.85 -15.26
C LEU A 102 -2.10 1.42 -16.67
N THR A 103 -1.88 0.15 -17.00
CA THR A 103 -2.34 -0.40 -18.27
C THR A 103 -3.86 -0.38 -18.34
N LYS A 104 -4.44 -0.29 -19.55
CA LYS A 104 -5.90 -0.35 -19.76
C LYS A 104 -6.55 -1.57 -19.09
N ARG A 105 -5.84 -2.71 -19.09
CA ARG A 105 -6.27 -3.94 -18.40
C ARG A 105 -6.29 -3.79 -16.88
N SER A 106 -5.27 -3.13 -16.31
CA SER A 106 -5.23 -2.87 -14.87
C SER A 106 -6.38 -1.94 -14.44
N LEU A 107 -6.69 -0.92 -15.27
CA LEU A 107 -7.81 -0.03 -15.01
C LEU A 107 -9.17 -0.76 -15.06
N GLN A 108 -9.34 -1.67 -16.02
CA GLN A 108 -10.53 -2.54 -16.10
C GLN A 108 -10.64 -3.46 -14.89
N GLY A 109 -9.54 -4.07 -14.45
CA GLY A 109 -9.49 -4.88 -13.24
C GLY A 109 -9.88 -4.08 -11.99
N THR A 110 -9.35 -2.86 -11.85
CA THR A 110 -9.74 -1.94 -10.78
C THR A 110 -11.22 -1.61 -10.81
N ALA A 111 -11.77 -1.28 -11.99
CA ALA A 111 -13.18 -0.97 -12.12
C ALA A 111 -14.05 -2.17 -11.70
N LEU A 112 -13.66 -3.38 -12.09
CA LEU A 112 -14.35 -4.62 -11.70
C LEU A 112 -14.31 -4.85 -10.18
N VAL A 113 -13.14 -4.63 -9.55
CA VAL A 113 -12.99 -4.72 -8.09
C VAL A 113 -13.86 -3.68 -7.40
N ALA A 114 -13.88 -2.43 -7.88
CA ALA A 114 -14.70 -1.36 -7.32
C ALA A 114 -16.20 -1.68 -7.42
N VAL A 115 -16.65 -2.23 -8.55
CA VAL A 115 -18.03 -2.71 -8.74
C VAL A 115 -18.34 -3.86 -7.77
N GLY A 116 -17.45 -4.84 -7.63
CA GLY A 116 -17.62 -5.92 -6.66
C GLY A 116 -17.71 -5.42 -5.21
N CYS A 117 -16.88 -4.44 -4.85
CA CYS A 117 -16.93 -3.78 -3.54
C CYS A 117 -18.27 -3.09 -3.30
N PHE A 118 -18.79 -2.36 -4.30
CA PHE A 118 -20.09 -1.69 -4.22
C PHE A 118 -21.25 -2.68 -4.08
N LEU A 119 -21.21 -3.79 -4.82
CA LEU A 119 -22.23 -4.84 -4.74
C LEU A 119 -22.24 -5.54 -3.36
N MET A 120 -21.08 -5.71 -2.71
CA MET A 120 -20.99 -6.28 -1.36
C MET A 120 -21.51 -5.36 -0.26
N THR A 121 -21.57 -4.05 -0.52
CA THR A 121 -22.04 -3.05 0.46
C THR A 121 -23.55 -2.79 0.43
N GLN A 122 -24.28 -3.43 -0.48
CA GLN A 122 -25.75 -3.39 -0.58
C GLN A 122 -26.36 -4.63 0.08
#